data_AF-A0A5C4WYU2-F1
#
_entry.id   AF-A0A5C4WYU2-F1
#
_cell.length_a   1.000
_cell.length_b   1.000
_cell.length_c   1.000
_cell.angle_alpha   90.00
_cell.angle_beta   90.00
_cell.angle_gamma   90.00
#
_symmetry.space_group_name_H-M   'P 1'
#
loop_
_entity.id
_entity.type
_entity.pdbx_description
1 polymer ?
#
loop_
_entity_poly.entity_id
_entity_poly.type
_entity_poly.pdbx_seq_one_letter_code
_entity_poly.pdbx_strand_id
1 'polypeptide(L)' 'MSEFADQLDTRIDDVRHRIHEARSAGDDFLVENLIDDLQNLMELAGRNDVDTGPIAEVIQAETGALPVIPSPDDY' A
#
# COMPACT_ATOMS: atom_id res chain seq x y z
N MET A 1 8.65 9.76 -16.13
CA MET A 1 8.56 8.96 -14.90
C MET A 1 9.59 7.85 -14.99
N SER A 2 10.03 7.29 -13.86
CA SER A 2 11.01 6.19 -13.82
C SER A 2 10.30 4.87 -14.10
N GLU A 3 10.96 3.93 -14.80
CA GLU A 3 10.41 2.58 -15.05
C GLU A 3 10.01 1.86 -13.75
N PHE A 4 10.72 2.13 -12.65
CA PHE A 4 10.39 1.61 -11.33
C PHE A 4 9.06 2.16 -10.79
N ALA A 5 8.75 3.44 -11.03
CA ALA A 5 7.49 4.04 -10.59
C ALA A 5 6.30 3.45 -11.35
N ASP A 6 6.43 3.25 -12.67
CA ASP A 6 5.37 2.64 -13.49
C ASP A 6 5.12 1.16 -13.09
N GLN A 7 6.18 0.42 -12.77
CA GLN A 7 6.08 -0.94 -12.25
C GLN A 7 5.45 -0.99 -10.85
N LEU A 8 5.78 -0.01 -10.00
CA LEU A 8 5.20 0.12 -8.67
C LEU A 8 3.70 0.39 -8.74
N ASP A 9 3.26 1.35 -9.56
CA ASP A 9 1.84 1.64 -9.78
C ASP A 9 1.07 0.40 -10.25
N THR A 10 1.60 -0.30 -11.26
CA THR A 10 1.01 -1.55 -11.76
C THR A 10 0.87 -2.59 -10.64
N ARG A 11 1.87 -2.68 -9.75
CA ARG A 11 1.84 -3.62 -8.64
C ARG A 11 0.82 -3.22 -7.56
N ILE A 12 0.66 -1.93 -7.30
CA ILE A 12 -0.34 -1.41 -6.36
C ILE A 12 -1.74 -1.74 -6.86
N ASP A 13 -2.01 -1.50 -8.14
CA ASP A 13 -3.31 -1.81 -8.75
C ASP A 13 -3.64 -3.32 -8.69
N ASP A 14 -2.66 -4.18 -8.97
CA ASP A 14 -2.79 -5.64 -8.84
C ASP A 14 -3.13 -6.06 -7.40
N VAL A 15 -2.40 -5.53 -6.41
CA VAL A 15 -2.65 -5.86 -5.00
C VAL A 15 -4.03 -5.35 -4.56
N ARG A 16 -4.43 -4.15 -4.96
CA ARG A 16 -5.76 -3.60 -4.69
C ARG A 16 -6.87 -4.50 -5.25
N HIS A 17 -6.70 -4.98 -6.48
CA HIS A 17 -7.66 -5.91 -7.09
C HIS A 17 -7.76 -7.21 -6.28
N ARG A 18 -6.63 -7.79 -5.91
CA ARG A 18 -6.57 -9.04 -5.14
C ARG A 18 -7.15 -8.89 -3.74
N ILE A 19 -6.99 -7.74 -3.08
CA ILE A 19 -7.65 -7.46 -1.79
C ILE A 19 -9.16 -7.48 -1.95
N HIS A 20 -9.69 -6.86 -3.02
CA HIS A 20 -11.12 -6.84 -3.28
C HIS A 20 -11.69 -8.24 -3.55
N GLU A 21 -10.97 -9.08 -4.29
CA GLU A 21 -11.34 -10.48 -4.50
C GLU A 21 -11.30 -11.29 -3.19
N ALA A 22 -10.24 -11.13 -2.39
CA ALA A 22 -10.08 -11.82 -1.11
C ALA A 22 -11.20 -11.45 -0.13
N ARG A 23 -11.55 -10.15 -0.04
CA ARG A 23 -12.71 -9.66 0.74
C ARG A 23 -14.01 -10.29 0.27
N SER A 24 -14.23 -10.35 -1.04
CA SER A 24 -15.45 -10.94 -1.63
C SER A 24 -15.54 -12.44 -1.38
N ALA A 25 -14.39 -13.12 -1.25
CA ALA A 25 -14.29 -14.53 -0.90
C ALA A 25 -14.34 -14.81 0.61
N GLY A 26 -14.22 -13.78 1.46
CA GLY A 26 -14.11 -13.93 2.92
C GLY A 26 -12.76 -14.49 3.39
N ASP A 27 -11.70 -14.30 2.60
CA ASP A 27 -10.35 -14.74 2.92
C ASP A 27 -9.58 -13.63 3.65
N ASP A 28 -9.90 -13.46 4.94
CA ASP A 28 -9.30 -12.41 5.79
C ASP A 28 -7.77 -12.58 5.93
N PHE A 29 -7.27 -13.81 5.91
CA PHE A 29 -5.83 -14.08 5.97
C PHE A 29 -5.12 -13.56 4.73
N LEU A 30 -5.68 -13.78 3.54
CA LEU A 30 -5.13 -13.25 2.31
C LEU A 30 -5.18 -11.71 2.29
N VAL A 31 -6.25 -11.11 2.80
CA VAL A 31 -6.36 -9.65 2.93
C VAL A 31 -5.23 -9.09 3.81
N GLU A 32 -4.98 -9.69 4.98
CA GLU A 32 -3.90 -9.26 5.88
C GLU A 32 -2.53 -9.37 5.21
N ASN A 33 -2.22 -10.49 4.56
CA ASN A 33 -0.93 -10.66 3.86
C ASN A 33 -0.74 -9.63 2.73
N LEU A 34 -1.81 -9.31 1.99
CA LEU A 34 -1.74 -8.32 0.91
C LEU A 34 -1.53 -6.89 1.45
N ILE A 35 -2.09 -6.58 2.63
CA ILE A 35 -1.84 -5.30 3.31
C ILE A 35 -0.38 -5.22 3.79
N ASP A 36 0.17 -6.30 4.33
CA ASP A 36 1.58 -6.37 4.73
C ASP A 36 2.52 -6.22 3.51
N ASP A 37 2.17 -6.83 2.37
CA ASP A 37 2.88 -6.65 1.10
C ASP A 37 2.91 -5.18 0.66
N LEU A 38 1.79 -4.45 0.79
CA LEU A 38 1.73 -3.01 0.51
C LEU A 38 2.64 -2.21 1.45
N GLN A 39 2.67 -2.53 2.75
CA GLN A 39 3.56 -1.85 3.69
C GLN A 39 5.03 -2.04 3.32
N ASN A 40 5.42 -3.26 2.94
CA ASN A 40 6.77 -3.55 2.46
C ASN A 40 7.12 -2.77 1.18
N LEU A 41 6.17 -2.66 0.24
CA LEU A 41 6.34 -1.85 -0.97
C LEU A 41 6.48 -0.36 -0.65
N MET A 42 5.75 0.14 0.34
CA MET A 42 5.84 1.52 0.81
C MET A 42 7.24 1.83 1.36
N GLU A 43 7.81 0.95 2.18
CA GLU A 43 9.18 1.10 2.67
C GLU A 43 10.19 1.10 1.53
N LEU A 44 10.03 0.20 0.56
CA LEU A 44 10.92 0.11 -0.59
C LEU A 44 10.85 1.39 -1.45
N ALA A 45 9.65 1.87 -1.75
CA ALA A 45 9.43 3.08 -2.52
C ALA A 45 10.02 4.32 -1.83
N GLY A 46 9.80 4.46 -0.52
CA GLY A 46 10.38 5.55 0.28
C GLY A 46 11.92 5.53 0.28
N ARG A 47 12.56 4.35 0.28
CA ARG A 47 14.02 4.24 0.16
C ARG A 47 14.58 4.60 -1.21
N ASN A 48 13.73 4.62 -2.24
CA ASN A 48 14.10 4.91 -3.63
C ASN A 48 13.57 6.27 -4.12
N ASP A 49 13.19 7.17 -3.19
CA ASP A 49 12.60 8.49 -3.49
C ASP A 49 11.39 8.42 -4.45
N VAL A 50 10.59 7.36 -4.33
CA VAL A 50 9.34 7.19 -5.09
C VAL A 50 8.15 7.54 -4.22
N ASP A 51 7.17 8.18 -4.84
CA ASP A 51 5.93 8.60 -4.17
C ASP A 51 5.20 7.39 -3.58
N THR A 52 5.00 7.43 -2.27
CA THR A 52 4.31 6.40 -1.49
C THR A 52 2.83 6.73 -1.26
N GLY A 53 2.36 7.92 -1.67
CA GLY A 53 0.98 8.36 -1.53
C GLY A 53 -0.05 7.34 -1.99
N PRO A 54 0.07 6.78 -3.22
CA PRO A 54 -0.86 5.77 -3.71
C PRO A 54 -0.93 4.50 -2.83
N ILE A 55 0.20 4.07 -2.28
CA ILE A 55 0.26 2.88 -1.40
C ILE A 55 -0.46 3.16 -0.07
N ALA A 56 -0.20 4.33 0.51
CA ALA A 56 -0.80 4.75 1.77
C ALA A 56 -2.33 4.88 1.66
N GLU A 57 -2.85 5.39 0.54
CA GLU A 57 -4.28 5.48 0.27
C GLU A 57 -4.96 4.10 0.25
N VAL A 58 -4.33 3.10 -0.36
CA VAL A 58 -4.87 1.73 -0.40
C VAL A 58 -4.87 1.11 1.00
N ILE A 59 -3.75 1.19 1.73
CA ILE A 59 -3.67 0.66 3.10
C ILE A 59 -4.76 1.31 3.98
N GLN A 60 -4.95 2.62 3.88
CA GLN A 60 -5.97 3.36 4.62
C GLN A 60 -7.39 2.88 4.28
N ALA A 61 -7.70 2.73 2.99
CA ALA A 61 -9.00 2.26 2.54
C ALA A 61 -9.33 0.85 3.07
N GLU A 62 -8.33 -0.03 3.13
CA GLU A 62 -8.53 -1.45 3.45
C GLU A 62 -8.49 -1.77 4.94
N THR A 63 -7.71 -1.01 5.72
CA THR A 63 -7.59 -1.17 7.18
C THR A 63 -8.57 -0.28 7.96
N GLY A 64 -9.12 0.75 7.31
CA GLY A 64 -9.85 1.82 8.00
C GLY A 64 -8.94 2.64 8.93
N ALA A 65 -7.62 2.52 8.81
CA ALA A 65 -6.68 3.27 9.62
C ALA A 65 -6.75 4.77 9.29
N LEU A 66 -7.00 5.59 10.32
CA LEU A 66 -6.86 7.04 10.22
C LEU A 66 -5.41 7.38 9.84
N PRO A 67 -5.16 8.39 9.00
CA PRO A 67 -3.81 8.74 8.61
C PRO A 67 -3.03 9.12 9.87
N VAL A 68 -1.98 8.35 10.19
CA VAL A 68 -0.96 8.80 11.15
C VAL A 68 -0.13 9.84 10.40
N ILE A 69 -0.60 11.08 10.42
CA ILE A 69 0.20 12.22 9.97
C ILE A 69 1.40 12.29 10.93
N PRO A 70 2.65 12.10 10.46
CA PRO A 70 3.80 12.30 11.32
C PRO A 70 3.73 13.73 11.86
N SER A 71 3.68 13.87 13.18
CA SER A 71 3.69 15.18 13.79
C SER A 71 5.05 15.81 13.52
N PRO A 72 5.13 17.11 13.19
CA PRO A 72 6.38 17.77 12.80
C PRO A 72 7.46 17.82 13.90
N ASP A 73 7.24 17.19 15.06
CA ASP A 73 8.10 17.24 16.24
C ASP A 73 9.06 16.04 16.37
N ASP A 74 9.14 15.15 15.37
CA ASP A 74 10.09 14.02 15.36
C ASP A 74 11.45 14.35 14.67
N TYR A 75 11.95 15.59 14.79
CA TYR A 75 13.29 16.01 14.35
C TYR A 75 14.07 16.78 15.43
#